data_AF-A0A1Z9VGW9-F1
#
_entry.id   AF-A0A1Z9VGW9-F1
#
_cell.length_a   1.000
_cell.length_b   1.000
_cell.length_c   1.000
_cell.angle_alpha   90.00
_cell.angle_beta   90.00
_cell.angle_gamma   90.00
#
_symmetry.space_group_name_H-M   'P 1'
#
loop_
_entity.id
_entity.type
_entity.pdbx_description
1 polymer ?
#
loop_
_entity_poly.entity_id
_entity_poly.type
_entity_poly.pdbx_seq_one_letter_code
_entity_poly.pdbx_strand_id
1 'polypeptide(L)'
;MLRPTLYINQLENHIEHAKLVLCKENTFCGQCNSCKQWNDEQHPDWMILKATSTSIGVDQIDEIIQRSSTYPKYADIKLISILNAELITEAGQNKLLKSLEDKNETLGWTLYSPASMITNLLNTIISRVKVDHATDKVLYSDLDITKEWINYIKNGGAIPNEKIDDLGNALYTLMRDKNTTNKELSIYIKFFDRFLFMKKYESFNLKIKNSSAISLILCS
;
A
#
# COMPACT_ATOMS: atom_id res chain seq x y z
N MET A 1 22.34 -11.16 18.14
CA MET A 1 20.95 -11.57 17.89
C MET A 1 20.40 -10.67 16.81
N LEU A 2 20.00 -11.27 15.69
CA LEU A 2 19.64 -10.60 14.43
C LEU A 2 18.53 -9.57 14.70
N ARG A 3 18.88 -8.28 14.63
CA ARG A 3 17.88 -7.24 14.38
C ARG A 3 17.45 -7.47 12.93
N PRO A 4 16.18 -7.76 12.63
CA PRO A 4 15.71 -7.70 11.25
C PRO A 4 15.86 -6.24 10.86
N THR A 5 16.93 -5.94 10.14
CA THR A 5 17.13 -4.66 9.49
C THR A 5 16.03 -4.59 8.44
N LEU A 6 14.87 -4.05 8.80
CA LEU A 6 13.74 -3.76 7.92
C LEU A 6 14.15 -2.63 6.97
N TYR A 7 15.08 -2.94 6.07
CA TYR A 7 15.25 -2.24 4.81
C TYR A 7 14.22 -2.86 3.86
N ILE A 8 12.95 -2.48 4.02
CA ILE A 8 11.97 -2.77 2.97
C ILE A 8 12.33 -1.83 1.82
N ASN A 9 12.89 -2.41 0.77
CA ASN A 9 13.21 -1.70 -0.47
C ASN A 9 11.97 -0.90 -0.91
N GLN A 10 12.18 0.34 -1.38
CA GLN A 10 11.10 1.22 -1.87
C GLN A 10 10.21 0.55 -2.95
N LEU A 11 10.69 -0.52 -3.60
CA LEU A 11 9.91 -1.34 -4.52
C LEU A 11 8.93 -2.33 -3.87
N GLU A 12 9.13 -2.83 -2.66
CA GLU A 12 8.18 -3.80 -2.09
C GLU A 12 6.94 -3.11 -1.49
N ASN A 13 7.11 -1.85 -1.07
CA ASN A 13 6.06 -1.07 -0.39
C ASN A 13 4.84 -0.77 -1.26
N HIS A 14 5.00 -0.58 -2.57
CA HIS A 14 3.89 -0.17 -3.44
C HIS A 14 3.01 -1.35 -3.88
N ILE A 15 3.58 -2.56 -3.99
CA ILE A 15 2.83 -3.79 -4.28
C ILE A 15 1.95 -4.14 -3.08
N GLU A 16 2.53 -4.15 -1.88
CA GLU A 16 1.78 -4.38 -0.66
C GLU A 16 0.68 -3.33 -0.47
N HIS A 17 0.95 -2.08 -0.86
CA HIS A 17 -0.07 -1.04 -0.84
C HIS A 17 -1.22 -1.36 -1.79
N ALA A 18 -0.91 -1.69 -3.05
CA ALA A 18 -1.91 -2.09 -4.03
C ALA A 18 -2.72 -3.32 -3.59
N LYS A 19 -2.09 -4.31 -2.95
CA LYS A 19 -2.76 -5.49 -2.40
C LYS A 19 -3.81 -5.14 -1.35
N LEU A 20 -3.54 -4.14 -0.49
CA LEU A 20 -4.53 -3.64 0.45
C LEU A 20 -5.65 -2.92 -0.28
N VAL A 21 -5.32 -1.96 -1.15
CA VAL A 21 -6.31 -1.10 -1.83
C VAL A 21 -7.30 -1.91 -2.68
N LEU A 22 -6.82 -2.94 -3.38
CA LEU A 22 -7.66 -3.73 -4.29
C LEU A 22 -8.43 -4.84 -3.56
N CYS A 23 -8.04 -5.16 -2.33
CA CYS A 23 -8.79 -6.09 -1.51
C CYS A 23 -10.10 -5.47 -1.05
N LYS A 24 -11.23 -6.16 -1.29
CA LYS A 24 -12.56 -5.77 -0.77
C LYS A 24 -12.58 -5.42 0.72
N GLU A 25 -11.80 -6.17 1.51
CA GLU A 25 -11.69 -5.99 2.96
C GLU A 25 -10.51 -5.08 3.37
N ASN A 26 -9.80 -4.45 2.43
CA ASN A 26 -8.65 -3.58 2.68
C ASN A 26 -7.48 -4.19 3.47
N THR A 27 -7.39 -5.53 3.50
CA THR A 27 -6.38 -6.24 4.29
C THR A 27 -5.60 -7.27 3.50
N PHE A 28 -5.78 -7.38 2.18
CA PHE A 28 -5.25 -8.47 1.36
C PHE A 28 -5.64 -9.87 1.92
N CYS A 29 -6.93 -10.07 2.18
CA CYS A 29 -7.46 -11.23 2.91
C CYS A 29 -7.13 -12.61 2.31
N GLY A 30 -6.71 -12.68 1.04
CA GLY A 30 -6.38 -13.94 0.36
C GLY A 30 -7.60 -14.78 -0.07
N GLN A 31 -8.82 -14.35 0.27
CA GLN A 31 -10.04 -15.13 0.04
C GLN A 31 -11.04 -14.46 -0.92
N CYS A 32 -11.04 -13.13 -1.00
CA CYS A 32 -11.93 -12.40 -1.91
C CYS A 32 -11.51 -12.56 -3.38
N ASN A 33 -12.43 -12.23 -4.30
CA ASN A 33 -12.20 -12.48 -5.72
C ASN A 33 -10.99 -11.70 -6.27
N SER A 34 -10.82 -10.43 -5.89
CA SER A 34 -9.63 -9.64 -6.23
C SER A 34 -8.34 -10.23 -5.64
N CYS A 35 -8.32 -10.59 -4.35
CA CYS A 35 -7.11 -11.15 -3.73
C CYS A 35 -6.59 -12.40 -4.47
N LYS A 36 -7.50 -13.22 -5.02
CA LYS A 36 -7.16 -14.42 -5.79
C LYS A 36 -6.56 -14.14 -7.16
N GLN A 37 -6.69 -12.92 -7.69
CA GLN A 37 -6.14 -12.55 -9.00
C GLN A 37 -4.70 -12.04 -8.93
N TRP A 38 -4.13 -11.91 -7.73
CA TRP A 38 -2.72 -11.60 -7.60
C TRP A 38 -1.89 -12.81 -8.06
N ASN A 39 -1.04 -12.59 -9.07
CA ASN A 39 -0.09 -13.57 -9.57
C ASN A 39 1.25 -12.88 -9.84
N ASP A 40 2.35 -13.41 -9.31
CA ASP A 40 3.71 -12.85 -9.48
C ASP A 40 3.76 -11.32 -9.31
N GLU A 41 3.17 -10.83 -8.21
CA GLU A 41 3.10 -9.40 -7.87
C GLU A 41 2.35 -8.53 -8.89
N GLN A 42 1.49 -9.12 -9.71
CA GLN A 42 0.63 -8.41 -10.67
C GLN A 42 -0.84 -8.66 -10.37
N HIS A 43 -1.69 -7.69 -10.74
CA HIS A 43 -3.15 -7.81 -10.62
C HIS A 43 -3.81 -7.18 -11.86
N PRO A 44 -4.88 -7.78 -12.43
CA PRO A 44 -5.53 -7.27 -13.65
C PRO A 44 -6.07 -5.83 -13.54
N ASP A 45 -6.44 -5.42 -12.33
CA ASP A 45 -6.92 -4.06 -12.01
C ASP A 45 -5.84 -3.16 -11.41
N TRP A 46 -4.57 -3.57 -11.49
CA TRP A 46 -3.45 -2.75 -11.06
C TRP A 46 -2.53 -2.45 -12.23
N MET A 47 -2.18 -1.17 -12.38
CA MET A 47 -1.20 -0.73 -13.37
C MET A 47 -0.12 0.08 -12.70
N ILE A 48 1.11 -0.15 -13.12
CA ILE A 48 2.30 0.50 -12.58
C ILE A 48 3.06 1.22 -13.70
N LEU A 49 3.37 2.49 -13.48
CA LEU A 49 4.33 3.25 -14.27
C LEU A 49 5.52 3.58 -13.38
N LYS A 50 6.72 3.26 -13.86
CA LYS A 50 7.98 3.56 -13.19
C LYS A 50 8.93 4.18 -14.19
N ALA A 51 9.77 5.10 -13.73
CA ALA A 51 10.85 5.63 -14.55
C ALA A 51 11.80 4.49 -14.99
N THR A 52 11.94 4.31 -16.30
CA THR A 52 12.94 3.42 -16.93
C THR A 52 14.26 4.15 -17.22
N SER A 53 14.25 5.48 -17.07
CA SER A 53 15.36 6.39 -17.33
C SER A 53 15.37 7.50 -16.26
N THR A 54 16.02 8.63 -16.54
CA THR A 54 16.06 9.80 -15.65
C THR A 54 14.76 10.62 -15.63
N SER A 55 13.75 10.27 -16.45
CA SER A 55 12.47 10.99 -16.50
C SER A 55 11.29 10.10 -16.88
N ILE A 56 10.08 10.59 -16.58
CA ILE A 56 8.81 10.07 -17.09
C ILE A 56 8.21 11.12 -18.03
N GLY A 57 8.24 10.80 -19.33
CA GLY A 57 7.81 11.71 -20.40
C GLY A 57 6.29 11.82 -20.53
N VAL A 58 5.83 12.86 -21.24
CA VAL A 58 4.41 13.10 -21.50
C VAL A 58 3.72 11.93 -22.22
N ASP A 59 4.43 11.25 -23.12
CA ASP A 59 3.88 10.11 -23.89
C ASP A 59 3.60 8.90 -22.99
N GLN A 60 4.47 8.64 -22.00
CA GLN A 60 4.26 7.56 -21.02
C GLN A 60 3.05 7.86 -20.12
N ILE A 61 2.87 9.13 -19.74
CA ILE A 61 1.69 9.57 -18.98
C ILE A 61 0.42 9.44 -19.84
N ASP A 62 0.48 9.80 -21.11
CA ASP A 62 -0.65 9.66 -22.02
C ASP A 62 -1.06 8.19 -22.21
N GLU A 63 -0.08 7.31 -22.42
CA GLU A 63 -0.32 5.88 -22.57
C GLU A 63 -1.03 5.29 -21.34
N ILE A 64 -0.57 5.63 -20.13
CA ILE A 64 -1.19 5.08 -18.92
C ILE A 64 -2.60 5.65 -18.68
N ILE A 65 -2.84 6.91 -19.02
CA ILE A 65 -4.19 7.51 -18.99
C ILE A 65 -5.12 6.82 -19.99
N GLN A 66 -4.66 6.56 -21.21
CA GLN A 66 -5.49 5.87 -22.20
C GLN A 66 -5.85 4.46 -21.76
N ARG A 67 -4.89 3.72 -21.20
CA ARG A 67 -5.09 2.36 -20.69
C ARG A 67 -5.96 2.31 -19.43
N SER A 68 -5.98 3.38 -18.63
CA SER A 68 -6.80 3.46 -17.41
C SER A 68 -8.30 3.60 -17.66
N SER A 69 -8.71 3.95 -18.90
CA SER A 69 -10.12 4.10 -19.31
C SER A 69 -10.96 2.82 -19.21
N THR A 70 -10.32 1.66 -19.07
CA THR A 70 -11.03 0.38 -18.95
C THR A 70 -11.60 0.20 -17.54
N TYR A 71 -12.79 -0.42 -17.41
CA TYR A 71 -13.36 -0.74 -16.10
C TYR A 71 -12.53 -1.80 -15.35
N PRO A 72 -12.52 -1.80 -14.00
CA PRO A 72 -11.97 -2.90 -13.22
C PRO A 72 -12.78 -4.18 -13.42
N LYS A 73 -12.10 -5.33 -13.32
CA LYS A 73 -12.65 -6.67 -13.58
C LYS A 73 -12.97 -7.44 -12.29
N TYR A 74 -12.18 -7.24 -11.23
CA TYR A 74 -12.20 -8.07 -10.02
C TYR A 74 -12.21 -7.27 -8.71
N ALA A 75 -11.67 -6.05 -8.71
CA ALA A 75 -11.74 -5.11 -7.61
C ALA A 75 -12.81 -4.03 -7.86
N ASP A 76 -13.16 -3.26 -6.82
CA ASP A 76 -14.12 -2.14 -6.94
C ASP A 76 -13.53 -0.96 -7.74
N ILE A 77 -12.20 -0.84 -7.76
CA ILE A 77 -11.46 0.19 -8.51
C ILE A 77 -10.34 -0.43 -9.35
N LYS A 78 -9.98 0.27 -10.43
CA LYS A 78 -8.68 0.12 -11.09
C LYS A 78 -7.69 1.06 -10.42
N LEU A 79 -6.56 0.54 -9.97
CA LEU A 79 -5.52 1.33 -9.31
C LEU A 79 -4.36 1.59 -10.27
N ILE A 80 -4.05 2.86 -10.47
CA ILE A 80 -2.85 3.30 -11.19
C ILE A 80 -1.81 3.78 -10.19
N SER A 81 -0.61 3.20 -10.22
CA SER A 81 0.52 3.56 -9.38
C SER A 81 1.65 4.15 -10.21
N ILE A 82 1.98 5.43 -9.98
CA ILE A 82 3.14 6.07 -10.62
C ILE A 82 4.26 6.19 -9.59
N LEU A 83 5.31 5.41 -9.79
CA LEU A 83 6.54 5.45 -9.01
C LEU A 83 7.43 6.55 -9.56
N ASN A 84 8.25 7.12 -8.69
CA ASN A 84 9.16 8.19 -9.05
C ASN A 84 8.41 9.39 -9.65
N ALA A 85 7.32 9.80 -9.01
CA ALA A 85 6.46 10.87 -9.50
C ALA A 85 7.21 12.21 -9.62
N GLU A 86 8.26 12.41 -8.81
CA GLU A 86 9.20 13.53 -8.89
C GLU A 86 9.98 13.61 -10.22
N LEU A 87 10.00 12.52 -11.00
CA LEU A 87 10.66 12.45 -12.31
C LEU A 87 9.68 12.69 -13.47
N ILE A 88 8.40 12.92 -13.20
CA ILE A 88 7.42 13.27 -14.24
C ILE A 88 7.76 14.67 -14.76
N THR A 89 7.98 14.76 -16.07
CA THR A 89 8.18 16.03 -16.77
C THR A 89 7.01 16.99 -16.53
N GLU A 90 7.27 18.30 -16.57
CA GLU A 90 6.21 19.31 -16.40
C GLU A 90 5.05 19.10 -17.38
N ALA A 91 5.34 18.76 -18.63
CA ALA A 91 4.33 18.41 -19.64
C ALA A 91 3.51 17.18 -19.24
N GLY A 92 4.16 16.14 -18.69
CA GLY A 92 3.49 14.96 -18.16
C GLY A 92 2.58 15.28 -16.97
N GLN A 93 3.05 16.09 -16.02
CA GLN A 93 2.25 16.52 -14.87
C GLN A 93 1.02 17.31 -15.31
N ASN A 94 1.19 18.26 -16.23
CA ASN A 94 0.07 19.03 -16.78
C ASN A 94 -0.95 18.15 -17.54
N LYS A 95 -0.50 17.08 -18.20
CA LYS A 95 -1.39 16.12 -18.84
C LYS A 95 -2.15 15.26 -17.82
N LEU A 96 -1.47 14.84 -16.75
CA LEU A 96 -2.06 14.08 -15.66
C LEU A 96 -3.16 14.86 -14.93
N LEU A 97 -3.02 16.19 -14.78
CA LEU A 97 -4.00 17.04 -14.10
C LEU A 97 -5.43 16.82 -14.59
N LYS A 98 -5.64 16.72 -15.90
CA LYS A 98 -6.98 16.49 -16.48
C LYS A 98 -7.60 15.20 -15.94
N SER A 99 -6.82 14.13 -15.87
CA SER A 99 -7.29 12.84 -15.35
C SER A 99 -7.47 12.82 -13.83
N LEU A 100 -6.79 13.70 -13.08
CA LEU A 100 -6.97 13.84 -11.63
C LEU A 100 -8.18 14.71 -11.28
N GLU A 101 -8.60 15.61 -12.18
CA GLU A 101 -9.80 16.43 -11.98
C GLU A 101 -11.09 15.65 -12.23
N ASP A 102 -11.06 14.72 -13.18
CA ASP A 102 -12.17 13.82 -13.47
C ASP A 102 -12.30 12.75 -12.37
N LYS A 103 -13.18 13.04 -11.39
CA LYS A 103 -13.53 12.08 -10.34
C LYS A 103 -14.24 10.86 -10.94
N ASN A 104 -13.49 9.78 -11.15
CA ASN A 104 -14.03 8.48 -11.53
C ASN A 104 -14.04 7.56 -10.30
N GLU A 105 -15.23 7.13 -9.88
CA GLU A 105 -15.42 6.28 -8.70
C GLU A 105 -14.75 4.90 -8.83
N THR A 106 -14.49 4.45 -10.06
CA THR A 106 -13.89 3.15 -10.38
C THR A 106 -12.40 3.25 -10.74
N LEU A 107 -11.77 4.43 -10.59
CA LEU A 107 -10.37 4.66 -10.90
C LEU A 107 -9.67 5.38 -9.74
N GLY A 108 -8.58 4.78 -9.24
CA GLY A 108 -7.70 5.35 -8.23
C GLY A 108 -6.32 5.68 -8.79
N TRP A 109 -5.72 6.76 -8.32
CA TRP A 109 -4.36 7.17 -8.65
C TRP A 109 -3.51 7.26 -7.39
N THR A 110 -2.36 6.60 -7.38
CA THR A 110 -1.35 6.74 -6.33
C THR A 110 -0.02 7.15 -6.95
N LEU A 111 0.48 8.30 -6.52
CA LEU A 111 1.79 8.82 -6.87
C LEU A 111 2.74 8.55 -5.71
N TYR A 112 3.95 8.11 -6.00
CA TYR A 112 5.00 7.90 -4.99
C TYR A 112 6.18 8.80 -5.30
N SER A 113 6.63 9.55 -4.29
CA SER A 113 7.78 10.45 -4.40
C SER A 113 8.58 10.41 -3.10
N PRO A 114 9.91 10.55 -3.12
CA PRO A 114 10.67 10.90 -1.92
C PRO A 114 10.16 12.21 -1.34
N ALA A 115 10.04 12.28 -0.01
CA ALA A 115 9.60 13.49 0.69
C ALA A 115 10.51 14.70 0.37
N SER A 116 11.81 14.45 0.23
CA SER A 116 12.83 15.45 -0.14
C SER A 116 12.68 16.01 -1.55
N MET A 117 11.90 15.36 -2.42
CA MET A 117 11.73 15.74 -3.84
C MET A 117 10.31 16.20 -4.17
N ILE A 118 9.44 16.41 -3.17
CA ILE A 118 8.07 16.88 -3.37
C ILE A 118 8.01 18.18 -4.19
N THR A 119 9.02 19.05 -4.08
CA THR A 119 9.10 20.33 -4.80
C THR A 119 9.25 20.17 -6.31
N ASN A 120 9.57 18.98 -6.81
CA ASN A 120 9.60 18.67 -8.24
C ASN A 120 8.19 18.41 -8.81
N LEU A 121 7.18 18.25 -7.95
CA LEU A 121 5.78 18.19 -8.34
C LEU A 121 5.19 19.61 -8.38
N LEU A 122 4.36 19.87 -9.38
CA LEU A 122 3.64 21.12 -9.51
C LEU A 122 2.66 21.29 -8.34
N ASN A 123 2.55 22.51 -7.82
CA ASN A 123 1.57 22.85 -6.78
C ASN A 123 0.12 22.52 -7.20
N THR A 124 -0.16 22.53 -8.50
CA THR A 124 -1.46 22.13 -9.07
C THR A 124 -1.76 20.65 -8.88
N ILE A 125 -0.74 19.78 -8.93
CA ILE A 125 -0.86 18.36 -8.57
C ILE A 125 -1.05 18.23 -7.07
N ILE A 126 -0.15 18.83 -6.27
CA ILE A 126 -0.15 18.70 -4.80
C ILE A 126 -1.50 19.13 -4.20
N SER A 127 -2.11 20.19 -4.72
CA SER A 127 -3.42 20.69 -4.26
C SER A 127 -4.61 19.77 -4.60
N ARG A 128 -4.47 18.84 -5.54
CA ARG A 128 -5.53 17.90 -5.99
C ARG A 128 -5.37 16.49 -5.46
N VAL A 129 -4.23 16.19 -4.85
CA VAL A 129 -3.94 14.88 -4.25
C VAL A 129 -4.03 14.95 -2.74
N LYS A 130 -4.43 13.84 -2.12
CA LYS A 130 -4.21 13.68 -0.69
C LYS A 130 -2.74 13.32 -0.45
N VAL A 131 -2.04 14.15 0.31
CA VAL A 131 -0.64 13.89 0.67
C VAL A 131 -0.58 13.07 1.96
N ASP A 132 0.03 11.90 1.91
CA ASP A 132 0.29 11.05 3.07
C ASP A 132 1.79 10.79 3.18
N HIS A 133 2.33 10.88 4.40
CA HIS A 133 3.73 10.58 4.68
C HIS A 133 3.84 9.12 5.13
N ALA A 134 4.57 8.30 4.37
CA ALA A 134 4.89 6.94 4.74
C ALA A 134 5.96 6.98 5.84
N THR A 135 5.55 7.19 7.10
CA THR A 135 6.47 7.24 8.23
C THR A 135 6.87 5.84 8.67
N ASP A 136 8.17 5.61 8.86
CA ASP A 136 8.70 4.45 9.57
C ASP A 136 8.48 4.62 11.08
N LYS A 137 7.23 4.55 11.56
CA LYS A 137 6.96 4.63 12.99
C LYS A 137 7.35 3.31 13.65
N VAL A 138 8.31 3.38 14.58
CA VAL A 138 8.59 2.32 15.56
C VAL A 138 7.41 2.22 16.53
N LEU A 139 6.81 1.03 16.63
CA LEU A 139 5.62 0.76 17.44
C LEU A 139 5.98 0.04 18.74
N TYR A 140 5.70 0.65 19.90
CA TYR A 140 5.37 -0.04 21.16
C TYR A 140 4.60 0.92 22.08
N SER A 141 3.37 0.57 22.44
CA SER A 141 2.82 0.76 23.79
C SER A 141 1.45 0.10 23.92
N ASP A 142 1.27 -0.56 25.07
CA ASP A 142 0.02 -1.02 25.70
C ASP A 142 -0.39 -2.48 25.46
N LEU A 143 0.00 -3.31 26.44
CA LEU A 143 -0.27 -4.73 26.59
C LEU A 143 -1.51 -4.94 27.47
N ASP A 144 -2.69 -5.02 26.86
CA ASP A 144 -3.77 -5.84 27.41
C ASP A 144 -4.67 -6.29 26.24
N ILE A 145 -5.25 -7.49 26.30
CA ILE A 145 -5.97 -8.22 25.21
C ILE A 145 -5.08 -9.15 24.35
N THR A 146 -4.28 -10.02 24.98
CA THR A 146 -3.31 -10.89 24.29
C THR A 146 -3.81 -12.32 23.99
N LYS A 147 -4.75 -12.88 24.76
CA LYS A 147 -5.01 -14.34 24.75
C LYS A 147 -5.88 -14.83 23.58
N GLU A 148 -6.88 -14.06 23.19
CA GLU A 148 -7.83 -14.43 22.11
C GLU A 148 -7.14 -14.41 20.74
N TRP A 149 -6.29 -13.39 20.52
CA TRP A 149 -5.49 -13.21 19.32
C TRP A 149 -4.39 -14.26 19.13
N ILE A 150 -3.73 -14.67 20.22
CA ILE A 150 -2.76 -15.78 20.20
C ILE A 150 -3.40 -17.06 19.65
N ASN A 151 -4.61 -17.38 20.09
CA ASN A 151 -5.31 -18.58 19.64
C ASN A 151 -5.76 -18.43 18.18
N TYR A 152 -6.22 -17.26 17.77
CA TYR A 152 -6.60 -16.95 16.39
C TYR A 152 -5.45 -17.17 15.39
N ILE A 153 -4.25 -16.68 15.70
CA ILE A 153 -3.06 -16.82 14.84
C ILE A 153 -2.62 -18.30 14.79
N LYS A 154 -2.58 -18.99 15.94
CA LYS A 154 -2.19 -20.41 16.00
C LYS A 154 -3.11 -21.33 15.20
N ASN A 155 -4.39 -20.97 15.08
CA ASN A 155 -5.38 -21.73 14.32
C ASN A 155 -5.45 -21.34 12.82
N GLY A 156 -4.53 -20.49 12.34
CA GLY A 156 -4.47 -20.10 10.93
C GLY A 156 -5.53 -19.07 10.51
N GLY A 157 -6.01 -18.25 11.44
CA GLY A 157 -6.91 -17.14 11.14
C GLY A 157 -6.31 -16.14 10.16
N ALA A 158 -7.16 -15.52 9.33
CA ALA A 158 -6.76 -14.48 8.38
C ALA A 158 -6.51 -13.13 9.08
N ILE A 159 -5.57 -12.31 8.60
CA ILE A 159 -5.25 -11.04 9.27
C ILE A 159 -6.48 -10.11 9.31
N PRO A 160 -6.99 -9.72 10.49
CA PRO A 160 -8.22 -8.94 10.61
C PRO A 160 -8.01 -7.45 10.46
N ASN A 161 -9.10 -6.78 10.06
CA ASN A 161 -9.15 -5.35 9.76
C ASN A 161 -9.27 -4.47 11.02
N GLU A 162 -9.85 -5.02 12.09
CA GLU A 162 -10.05 -4.34 13.37
C GLU A 162 -9.06 -4.88 14.41
N LYS A 163 -8.71 -4.05 15.40
CA LYS A 163 -7.80 -4.43 16.51
C LYS A 163 -6.38 -4.80 16.04
N ILE A 164 -5.88 -4.07 15.05
CA ILE A 164 -4.53 -4.22 14.53
C ILE A 164 -3.46 -4.12 15.64
N ASP A 165 -3.64 -3.22 16.61
CA ASP A 165 -2.73 -3.09 17.77
C ASP A 165 -2.70 -4.36 18.64
N ASP A 166 -3.87 -4.99 18.85
CA ASP A 166 -3.96 -6.26 19.57
C ASP A 166 -3.23 -7.40 18.83
N LEU A 167 -3.29 -7.41 17.49
CA LEU A 167 -2.52 -8.33 16.65
C LEU A 167 -1.01 -8.11 16.84
N GLY A 168 -0.56 -6.85 16.83
CA GLY A 168 0.84 -6.48 17.08
C GLY A 168 1.35 -7.00 18.43
N ASN A 169 0.54 -6.83 19.48
CA ASN A 169 0.83 -7.32 20.83
C ASN A 169 0.86 -8.85 20.94
N ALA A 170 -0.09 -9.54 20.27
CA ALA A 170 -0.14 -10.99 20.22
C ALA A 170 1.09 -11.58 19.51
N LEU A 171 1.49 -11.00 18.38
CA LEU A 171 2.67 -11.41 17.63
C LEU A 171 3.95 -11.19 18.43
N TYR A 172 4.08 -10.05 19.09
CA TYR A 172 5.21 -9.78 19.97
C TYR A 172 5.36 -10.82 21.09
N THR A 173 4.22 -11.24 21.68
CA THR A 173 4.19 -12.28 22.72
C THR A 173 4.61 -13.64 22.17
N LEU A 174 4.06 -14.03 21.03
CA LEU A 174 4.36 -15.29 20.34
C LEU A 174 5.83 -15.39 19.91
N MET A 175 6.40 -14.30 19.42
CA MET A 175 7.80 -14.26 18.97
C MET A 175 8.81 -14.32 20.13
N ARG A 176 8.38 -13.98 21.37
CA ARG A 176 9.21 -14.07 22.57
C ARG A 176 9.00 -15.34 23.40
N ASP A 177 8.01 -16.16 23.06
CA ASP A 177 7.79 -17.47 23.69
C ASP A 177 8.94 -18.42 23.35
N LYS A 178 9.58 -18.98 24.38
CA LYS A 178 10.71 -19.90 24.24
C LYS A 178 10.32 -21.24 23.60
N ASN A 179 9.04 -21.57 23.57
CA ASN A 179 8.52 -22.80 22.99
C ASN A 179 8.14 -22.65 21.51
N THR A 180 8.20 -21.43 20.96
CA THR A 180 7.89 -21.17 19.55
C THR A 180 8.92 -21.86 18.65
N THR A 181 8.45 -22.72 17.75
CA THR A 181 9.29 -23.40 16.77
C THR A 181 9.75 -22.45 15.67
N ASN A 182 10.85 -22.79 14.97
CA ASN A 182 11.32 -22.00 13.81
C ASN A 182 10.25 -21.88 12.70
N LYS A 183 9.42 -22.91 12.53
CA LYS A 183 8.32 -22.91 11.55
C LYS A 183 7.24 -21.90 11.95
N GLU A 184 6.82 -21.90 13.22
CA GLU A 184 5.87 -20.91 13.75
C GLU A 184 6.45 -19.49 13.73
N LEU A 185 7.72 -19.32 14.08
CA LEU A 185 8.40 -18.03 14.05
C LEU A 185 8.41 -17.43 12.63
N SER A 186 8.64 -18.25 11.61
CA SER A 186 8.57 -17.80 10.21
C SER A 186 7.18 -17.32 9.80
N ILE A 187 6.13 -17.89 10.40
CA ILE A 187 4.74 -17.48 10.19
C ILE A 187 4.51 -16.16 10.93
N TYR A 188 4.89 -16.05 12.20
CA TYR A 188 4.70 -14.84 13.00
C TYR A 188 5.44 -13.63 12.43
N ILE A 189 6.65 -13.82 11.89
CA ILE A 189 7.38 -12.77 11.18
C ILE A 189 6.56 -12.24 10.00
N LYS A 190 5.98 -13.12 9.16
CA LYS A 190 5.11 -12.70 8.05
C LYS A 190 3.87 -11.93 8.52
N PHE A 191 3.25 -12.36 9.62
CA PHE A 191 2.14 -11.64 10.22
C PHE A 191 2.57 -10.27 10.78
N PHE A 192 3.77 -10.18 11.36
CA PHE A 192 4.30 -8.96 11.95
C PHE A 192 4.70 -7.94 10.89
N ASP A 193 5.36 -8.38 9.82
CA ASP A 193 5.67 -7.54 8.66
C ASP A 193 4.39 -6.94 8.07
N ARG A 194 3.33 -7.74 7.97
CA ARG A 194 2.02 -7.27 7.50
C ARG A 194 1.31 -6.35 8.49
N PHE A 195 1.41 -6.59 9.79
CA PHE A 195 0.92 -5.66 10.82
C PHE A 195 1.60 -4.30 10.71
N LEU A 196 2.94 -4.27 10.65
CA LEU A 196 3.73 -3.05 10.48
C LEU A 196 3.32 -2.31 9.21
N PHE A 197 3.11 -3.05 8.13
CA PHE A 197 2.63 -2.51 6.87
C PHE A 197 1.25 -1.86 7.01
N MET A 198 0.26 -2.57 7.53
CA MET A 198 -1.09 -2.01 7.69
C MET A 198 -1.10 -0.79 8.63
N LYS A 199 -0.24 -0.76 9.65
CA LYS A 199 -0.03 0.44 10.48
C LYS A 199 0.60 1.60 9.73
N LYS A 200 1.58 1.32 8.85
CA LYS A 200 2.21 2.33 7.98
C LYS A 200 1.19 3.02 7.06
N TYR A 201 0.11 2.33 6.68
CA TYR A 201 -0.95 2.84 5.80
C TYR A 201 -2.32 2.98 6.49
N GLU A 202 -2.39 3.01 7.82
CA GLU A 202 -3.65 3.01 8.58
C GLU A 202 -4.53 4.25 8.29
N SER A 203 -3.91 5.43 8.18
CA SER A 203 -4.59 6.68 7.80
C SER A 203 -5.10 6.70 6.35
N PHE A 204 -4.57 5.80 5.52
CA PHE A 204 -4.91 5.64 4.11
C PHE A 204 -6.09 4.68 3.93
N ASN A 205 -6.01 3.50 4.54
CA ASN A 205 -6.99 2.42 4.41
C ASN A 205 -8.41 2.80 4.87
N LEU A 206 -8.53 3.71 5.84
CA LEU A 206 -9.82 4.21 6.33
C LEU A 206 -10.53 5.18 5.38
N LYS A 207 -9.83 5.76 4.39
CA LYS A 207 -10.35 6.89 3.58
C LYS A 207 -10.63 6.56 2.11
N ILE A 208 -10.09 5.47 1.55
CA ILE A 208 -10.38 5.05 0.16
C ILE A 208 -11.87 4.72 -0.03
N LYS A 209 -12.55 4.30 1.04
CA LYS A 209 -13.99 3.94 1.01
C LYS A 209 -14.94 5.08 0.57
N ASN A 210 -14.51 6.35 0.55
CA ASN A 210 -15.44 7.48 0.41
C ASN A 210 -15.19 8.43 -0.78
N SER A 211 -14.18 8.21 -1.63
CA SER A 211 -13.96 9.09 -2.79
C SER A 211 -12.92 8.49 -3.74
N SER A 212 -13.12 8.68 -5.05
CA SER A 212 -12.11 8.51 -6.12
C SER A 212 -10.71 8.86 -5.61
N ALA A 213 -9.93 7.83 -5.25
CA ALA A 213 -8.78 8.01 -4.37
C ALA A 213 -7.58 8.45 -5.20
N ILE A 214 -7.33 9.75 -5.22
CA ILE A 214 -6.11 10.34 -5.77
C ILE A 214 -5.20 10.68 -4.60
N SER A 215 -4.00 10.10 -4.59
CA SER A 215 -3.11 10.18 -3.44
C SER A 215 -1.66 10.31 -3.84
N LEU A 216 -0.91 11.04 -3.03
CA LEU A 216 0.54 11.19 -3.10
C LEU A 216 1.14 10.65 -1.82
N ILE A 217 1.94 9.60 -1.93
CA ILE A 217 2.64 8.95 -0.83
C ILE A 217 4.08 9.43 -0.84
N LEU A 218 4.47 10.12 0.22
CA LEU A 218 5.82 10.63 0.42
C LEU A 218 6.63 9.61 1.22
N CYS A 219 7.64 9.03 0.59
CA CYS A 219 8.55 8.06 1.20
C CYS A 219 9.74 8.75 1.89
N SER A 220 10.17 8.20 3.02
CA SER A 220 11.40 8.56 3.75
C SER A 220 12.66 8.21 2.97
#